data_AF-A0AAP0DYS0-F1
#
_entry.id   AF-A0AAP0DYS0-F1
#
_cell.length_a   1.000
_cell.length_b   1.000
_cell.length_c   1.000
_cell.angle_alpha   90.00
_cell.angle_beta   90.00
_cell.angle_gamma   90.00
#
_symmetry.space_group_name_H-M   'P 1'
#
loop_
_entity.id
_entity.type
_entity.pdbx_description
1 polymer ?
#
loop_
_entity_poly.entity_id
_entity_poly.type
_entity_poly.pdbx_seq_one_letter_code
_entity_poly.pdbx_strand_id
1 'polypeptide(L)'
;MVGEGIRLSRDAYLGLMGQQRTGEIPFGLDLKVPVRVRFGSVKTWTVTVKVGCDVAVDKLGVDASVVSNKCRVRLLPWKSI
;
A
#
# COMPACT_ATOMS: atom_id res chain seq x y z
N MET A 1 17.61 -1.15 -17.53
CA MET A 1 17.88 -1.45 -16.11
C MET A 1 18.43 -2.85 -16.04
N VAL A 2 19.65 -3.03 -15.57
CA VAL A 2 20.24 -4.36 -15.38
C VAL A 2 19.90 -4.77 -13.94
N GLY A 3 18.96 -5.71 -13.78
CA GLY A 3 18.65 -6.30 -12.48
C GLY A 3 19.75 -7.25 -12.01
N GLU A 4 19.65 -7.78 -10.78
CA GLU A 4 20.64 -8.64 -10.10
C GLU A 4 20.93 -10.01 -10.75
N GLY A 5 21.08 -10.09 -12.08
CA GLY A 5 21.33 -11.35 -12.79
C GLY A 5 20.16 -12.33 -12.75
N ILE A 6 19.00 -11.93 -12.21
CA ILE A 6 17.80 -12.76 -12.14
C ILE A 6 17.16 -12.86 -13.53
N ARG A 7 17.14 -14.06 -14.10
CA ARG A 7 16.38 -14.37 -15.31
C ARG A 7 14.93 -14.63 -14.94
N LEU A 8 14.07 -13.66 -15.28
CA LEU A 8 12.63 -13.86 -15.22
C LEU A 8 12.19 -14.87 -16.28
N SER A 9 11.15 -15.65 -15.98
CA SER A 9 10.43 -16.38 -17.03
C SER A 9 9.86 -15.38 -18.04
N ARG A 10 9.66 -15.83 -19.29
CA ARG A 10 9.10 -14.98 -20.35
C ARG A 10 7.75 -14.39 -19.93
N ASP A 11 6.90 -15.18 -19.28
CA ASP A 11 5.56 -14.74 -18.89
C ASP A 11 5.60 -13.67 -17.79
N ALA A 12 6.45 -13.85 -16.78
CA ALA A 12 6.65 -12.84 -15.75
C ALA A 12 7.18 -11.53 -16.35
N TYR A 13 8.15 -11.62 -17.27
CA TYR A 13 8.71 -10.45 -17.94
C TYR A 13 7.65 -9.70 -18.77
N LEU A 14 6.85 -10.43 -19.56
CA LEU A 14 5.78 -9.84 -20.37
C LEU A 14 4.69 -9.20 -19.51
N GLY A 15 4.32 -9.82 -18.38
CA GLY A 15 3.38 -9.25 -17.43
C GLY A 15 3.84 -7.90 -16.86
N LEU A 16 5.09 -7.83 -16.38
CA LEU A 16 5.67 -6.60 -15.85
C LEU A 16 5.82 -5.50 -16.91
N MET A 17 6.25 -5.86 -18.12
CA MET A 17 6.31 -4.93 -19.26
C MET A 17 4.93 -4.42 -19.66
N GLY A 18 3.90 -5.26 -19.59
CA GLY A 18 2.51 -4.88 -19.84
C GLY A 18 2.05 -3.79 -18.87
N GLN A 19 2.24 -4.02 -17.57
CA GLN A 19 1.87 -3.07 -16.52
C GLN A 19 2.62 -1.74 -16.62
N GLN A 20 3.92 -1.77 -16.97
CA GLN A 20 4.67 -0.54 -17.23
C GLN A 20 4.15 0.22 -18.45
N ARG A 21 3.73 -0.48 -19.52
CA ARG A 21 3.21 0.17 -20.73
C ARG A 21 1.84 0.79 -20.54
N THR A 22 0.98 0.18 -19.73
CA THR A 22 -0.35 0.73 -19.43
C THR A 22 -0.31 1.86 -18.42
N GLY A 23 0.81 2.04 -17.71
CA GLY A 23 0.91 3.02 -16.62
C GLY A 23 0.02 2.66 -15.43
N GLU A 24 -0.20 1.35 -15.21
CA GLU A 24 -0.99 0.85 -14.08
C GLU A 24 -0.19 -0.24 -13.37
N ILE A 25 0.82 0.20 -12.61
CA ILE A 25 1.70 -0.68 -11.87
C ILE A 25 1.13 -0.85 -10.46
N PRO A 26 0.59 -2.03 -10.10
CA PRO A 26 -0.01 -2.24 -8.79
C PRO A 26 1.05 -2.33 -7.69
N PHE A 27 0.78 -1.70 -6.56
CA PHE A 27 1.59 -1.67 -5.36
C PHE A 27 0.69 -1.72 -4.11
N GLY A 28 0.98 -2.67 -3.22
CA GLY A 28 0.29 -2.81 -1.94
C GLY A 28 0.99 -2.00 -0.84
N LEU A 29 0.23 -1.18 -0.12
CA LEU A 29 0.72 -0.37 1.01
C LEU A 29 0.02 -0.78 2.31
N ASP A 30 0.76 -1.35 3.25
CA ASP A 30 0.27 -1.70 4.58
C ASP A 30 0.95 -0.82 5.65
N LEU A 31 0.14 -0.06 6.39
CA LEU A 31 0.58 0.87 7.43
C LEU A 31 -0.09 0.55 8.77
N LYS A 32 0.67 0.71 9.85
CA LYS A 32 0.16 0.71 11.22
C LYS A 32 0.41 2.09 11.82
N VAL A 33 -0.67 2.84 12.03
CA VAL A 33 -0.59 4.21 12.53
C VAL A 33 -1.19 4.26 13.94
N PRO A 34 -0.39 4.52 14.99
CA PRO A 34 -0.93 4.77 16.31
C PRO A 34 -1.58 6.16 16.33
N VAL A 35 -2.86 6.22 16.70
CA VAL A 35 -3.62 7.47 16.78
C VAL A 35 -4.22 7.62 18.16
N ARG A 36 -4.32 8.88 18.61
CA ARG A 36 -5.03 9.23 19.85
C ARG A 36 -6.46 9.57 19.50
N VAL A 37 -7.41 8.84 20.08
CA VAL A 37 -8.85 9.06 19.89
C VAL A 37 -9.52 9.31 21.23
N ARG A 38 -10.47 10.24 21.25
CA ARG A 38 -11.32 10.47 22.42
C ARG A 38 -12.47 9.46 22.36
N PHE A 39 -12.52 8.54 23.33
CA PHE A 39 -13.68 7.66 23.50
C PHE A 39 -14.54 8.22 24.63
N GLY A 40 -15.74 8.67 24.27
CA GLY A 40 -16.66 9.35 25.19
C GLY A 40 -16.16 10.74 25.62
N SER A 41 -16.70 11.23 26.73
CA SER A 41 -16.46 12.59 27.25
C SER A 41 -15.21 12.72 28.14
N VAL A 42 -14.47 11.63 28.42
CA VAL A 42 -13.60 11.61 29.61
C VAL A 42 -12.16 11.12 29.35
N LYS A 43 -11.89 10.22 28.40
CA LYS A 43 -10.54 9.64 28.24
C LYS A 43 -10.07 9.53 26.78
N THR A 44 -8.83 9.94 26.56
CA THR A 44 -8.12 9.75 25.29
C THR A 44 -7.37 8.42 25.35
N TRP A 45 -7.55 7.59 24.33
CA TRP A 45 -6.87 6.30 24.21
C TRP A 45 -6.02 6.27 22.94
N THR A 46 -4.88 5.59 23.02
CA THR A 46 -4.10 5.27 21.82
C THR A 46 -4.66 3.98 21.22
N VAL A 47 -5.12 4.06 19.97
CA VAL A 47 -5.52 2.89 19.17
C VAL A 47 -4.62 2.76 17.97
N THR A 48 -4.39 1.53 17.52
CA THR A 48 -3.63 1.30 16.29
C THR A 48 -4.58 1.18 15.13
N VAL A 49 -4.38 2.01 14.10
CA VAL A 49 -5.09 1.92 12.83
C VAL A 49 -4.23 1.12 11.86
N LYS A 50 -4.76 0.00 11.37
CA LYS A 50 -4.19 -0.70 10.22
C LYS A 50 -4.82 -0.14 8.96
N VAL A 51 -4.00 0.38 8.06
CA VAL A 51 -4.41 0.83 6.73
C VAL A 51 -3.77 -0.10 5.72
N GLY A 52 -4.58 -0.75 4.89
CA GLY A 52 -4.12 -1.53 3.74
C GLY A 52 -4.67 -0.90 2.47
N CYS A 53 -3.80 -0.47 1.55
CA CYS A 53 -4.19 0.15 0.30
C CYS A 53 -3.66 -0.67 -0.88
N ASP A 54 -4.55 -0.95 -1.82
CA ASP A 54 -4.19 -1.41 -3.16
C ASP A 54 -4.07 -0.14 -4.02
N VAL A 55 -2.86 0.22 -4.43
CA VAL A 55 -2.55 1.43 -5.21
C VAL A 55 -2.05 1.03 -6.58
N ALA A 56 -2.37 1.78 -7.62
CA ALA A 56 -1.68 1.70 -8.90
C ALA A 56 -0.97 3.02 -9.18
N VAL A 57 0.24 2.95 -9.71
CA VAL A 57 1.06 4.10 -10.10
C VAL A 57 1.37 4.07 -11.59
N ASP A 58 1.61 5.24 -12.17
CA ASP A 58 1.96 5.42 -13.58
C ASP A 58 3.35 4.87 -13.94
N LYS A 59 4.29 4.93 -12.99
CA LYS A 59 5.67 4.46 -13.15
C LYS A 59 6.30 4.06 -11.82
N LEU A 60 7.47 3.41 -11.89
CA LEU A 60 8.30 3.12 -10.73
C LEU A 60 9.38 4.20 -10.61
N GLY A 61 9.23 5.07 -9.62
CA GLY A 61 10.15 6.18 -9.38
C GLY A 61 9.65 7.07 -8.25
N VAL A 62 10.51 7.97 -7.77
CA VAL A 62 10.15 8.93 -6.71
C VAL A 62 9.14 9.97 -7.23
N ASP A 63 9.13 10.21 -8.54
CA ASP A 63 8.24 11.14 -9.25
C ASP A 63 6.98 10.46 -9.81
N ALA A 64 6.63 9.27 -9.32
CA ALA A 64 5.44 8.54 -9.72
C ALA A 64 4.15 9.20 -9.20
N SER A 65 3.11 9.12 -10.01
CA SER A 65 1.75 9.58 -9.68
C SER A 65 0.84 8.39 -9.41
N VAL A 66 -0.06 8.54 -8.45
CA VAL A 66 -1.09 7.54 -8.15
C VAL A 66 -2.21 7.66 -9.19
N VAL A 67 -2.44 6.59 -9.94
CA VAL A 67 -3.52 6.52 -10.96
C VAL A 67 -4.80 5.90 -10.41
N SER A 68 -4.69 4.99 -9.43
CA SER A 68 -5.85 4.50 -8.69
C SER A 68 -5.46 4.08 -7.27
N ASN A 69 -6.42 4.15 -6.34
CA ASN A 69 -6.20 3.71 -4.97
C ASN A 69 -7.49 3.16 -4.34
N LYS A 70 -7.34 2.07 -3.60
CA LYS A 70 -8.41 1.47 -2.79
C LYS A 70 -7.87 1.13 -1.41
N CYS A 71 -8.28 1.90 -0.41
CA CYS A 71 -7.81 1.72 0.97
C CYS A 71 -8.88 1.07 1.86
N ARG A 72 -8.42 0.20 2.75
CA ARG A 72 -9.20 -0.42 3.81
C ARG A 72 -8.58 -0.03 5.15
N VAL A 73 -9.41 0.51 6.03
CA VAL A 73 -9.01 0.96 7.36
C VAL A 73 -9.60 0.02 8.40
N ARG A 74 -8.77 -0.49 9.31
CA ARG A 74 -9.18 -1.31 10.45
C ARG A 74 -8.65 -0.71 11.74
N LEU A 75 -9.57 -0.40 12.64
CA LEU A 75 -9.23 0.03 13.99
C LEU A 75 -9.01 -1.19 14.87
N LEU A 76 -7.89 -1.23 15.58
CA LEU A 76 -7.62 -2.23 16.60
C LEU A 76 -7.69 -1.55 17.97
N PRO A 77 -8.83 -1.65 18.67
CA PRO A 77 -8.92 -1.21 20.05
C PRO A 77 -8.12 -2.15 20.95
N TRP A 78 -7.56 -1.61 22.03
CA TRP A 78 -6.82 -2.37 23.04
C TRP A 78 -7.58 -3.61 23.56
N LYS A 79 -8.92 -3.56 23.61
CA LYS A 79 -9.78 -4.68 24.01
C LYS A 79 -9.72 -5.92 23.09
N SER A 80 -9.06 -5.84 21.94
CA SER A 80 -8.95 -6.93 20.96
C SER A 80 -7.58 -7.63 20.97
N ILE A 81 -6.73 -7.34 21.96
CA ILE A 81 -5.47 -8.02 22.27
C ILE A 81 -5.61 -8.78 23.59
#